data_AF-A0A934EQ11-F1
#
_entry.id   AF-A0A934EQ11-F1
#
_cell.length_a   1.000
_cell.length_b   1.000
_cell.length_c   1.000
_cell.angle_alpha   90.00
_cell.angle_beta   90.00
_cell.angle_gamma   90.00
#
_symmetry.space_group_name_H-M   'P 1'
#
loop_
_entity.id
_entity.type
_entity.pdbx_description
1 polymer ?
#
loop_
_entity_poly.entity_id
_entity_poly.type
_entity_poly.pdbx_seq_one_letter_code
_entity_poly.pdbx_strand_id
1 'polypeptide(L)'
;MRNSISFVICLSASVVLSSITFGAEYKITDLGSLGGYVGIAYDINDNRQVVGWSFVDSTYYHAFSYNNKKMTELVSVGSDVAQILAINNYNQAVGWANVETAYSHAVLYEKGKTSDLGTLGGIQSQAFGINDNGQIVGASDTDSDERHAFLFENGRMKDLGTLGGLFSEAYGINNNGQIVGVSETSAGEFHAFLFKDGIMRDIGTLGGMLSEAYGINDRGQIVGYSETPSGALHAFLFEKGKMKDIGTLGGADSYARAINNSGLIAGYSETSSGVTHAFIYNNAVMTDLGTLFGVRESRAFAINNLGQIVGWSDFDIAGWRHAVQWDPYTLLSFVR
;
A
#
# COMPACT_ATOMS: atom_id res chain seq x y z
N MET A 1 -62.93 -24.45 -48.74
CA MET A 1 -63.19 -24.21 -47.31
C MET A 1 -62.73 -25.40 -46.49
N ARG A 2 -61.54 -25.32 -45.90
CA ARG A 2 -61.22 -25.80 -44.54
C ARG A 2 -59.74 -25.51 -44.27
N ASN A 3 -59.52 -24.75 -43.20
CA ASN A 3 -58.26 -24.24 -42.70
C ASN A 3 -57.38 -25.39 -42.19
N SER A 4 -56.10 -25.39 -42.55
CA SER A 4 -55.07 -26.15 -41.84
C SER A 4 -54.23 -25.16 -41.04
N ILE A 5 -54.43 -25.19 -39.72
CA ILE A 5 -53.79 -24.32 -38.73
C ILE A 5 -52.36 -24.81 -38.49
N SER A 6 -51.40 -23.90 -38.63
CA SER A 6 -50.00 -24.08 -38.23
C SER A 6 -49.89 -24.25 -36.72
N PHE A 7 -49.19 -25.29 -36.25
CA PHE A 7 -48.59 -25.33 -34.92
C PHE A 7 -47.08 -25.23 -35.09
N VAL A 8 -46.53 -24.03 -34.91
CA VAL A 8 -45.11 -23.84 -34.65
C VAL A 8 -44.94 -24.00 -33.13
N ILE A 9 -44.33 -25.11 -32.71
CA ILE A 9 -43.87 -25.26 -31.33
C ILE A 9 -42.65 -24.37 -31.18
N CYS A 10 -42.85 -23.18 -30.61
CA CYS A 10 -41.77 -22.32 -30.20
C CYS A 10 -41.21 -22.89 -28.89
N LEU A 11 -40.16 -23.72 -28.95
CA LEU A 11 -39.33 -23.97 -27.77
C LEU A 11 -38.55 -22.69 -27.48
N SER A 12 -39.06 -21.85 -26.58
CA SER A 12 -38.28 -20.81 -25.94
C SER A 12 -37.25 -21.50 -25.04
N ALA A 13 -36.05 -21.70 -25.58
CA ALA A 13 -34.87 -21.98 -24.75
C ALA A 13 -34.60 -20.72 -23.93
N SER A 14 -35.22 -20.64 -22.76
CA SER A 14 -34.79 -19.71 -21.72
C SER A 14 -33.44 -20.19 -21.24
N VAL A 15 -32.37 -19.64 -21.83
CA VAL A 15 -31.04 -19.74 -21.24
C VAL A 15 -31.10 -18.94 -19.96
N VAL A 16 -31.37 -19.63 -18.85
CA VAL A 16 -31.03 -19.11 -17.54
C VAL A 16 -29.51 -19.02 -17.56
N LEU A 17 -28.98 -17.82 -17.79
CA LEU A 17 -27.61 -17.50 -17.45
C LEU A 17 -27.54 -17.62 -15.93
N SER A 18 -27.23 -18.82 -15.45
CA SER A 18 -26.71 -19.01 -14.10
C SER A 18 -25.57 -18.02 -13.96
N SER A 19 -25.68 -17.12 -12.99
CA SER A 19 -24.65 -16.16 -12.63
C SER A 19 -23.30 -16.88 -12.58
N ILE A 20 -22.45 -16.62 -13.58
CA ILE A 20 -21.05 -17.01 -13.53
C ILE A 20 -20.47 -16.11 -12.44
N THR A 21 -20.32 -16.65 -11.23
CA THR A 21 -19.42 -16.07 -10.25
C THR A 21 -18.02 -16.16 -10.86
N PHE A 22 -17.51 -15.05 -11.39
CA PHE A 22 -16.10 -14.92 -11.76
C PHE A 22 -15.28 -14.96 -10.47
N GLY A 23 -14.99 -16.18 -10.01
CA GLY A 23 -13.97 -16.42 -8.99
C GLY A 23 -12.60 -16.17 -9.60
N ALA A 24 -11.82 -15.31 -8.93
CA ALA A 24 -10.45 -14.89 -9.19
C ALA A 24 -10.23 -14.00 -10.44
N GLU A 25 -10.19 -12.67 -10.24
CA GLU A 25 -9.65 -11.69 -11.21
C GLU A 25 -8.13 -11.58 -11.16
N TYR A 26 -7.48 -12.20 -10.17
CA TYR A 26 -6.06 -12.11 -9.92
C TYR A 26 -5.41 -13.48 -9.71
N LYS A 27 -4.19 -13.63 -10.23
CA LYS A 27 -3.31 -14.78 -9.98
C LYS A 27 -2.27 -14.42 -8.93
N ILE A 28 -2.12 -15.28 -7.91
CA ILE A 28 -1.06 -15.14 -6.90
C ILE A 28 0.23 -15.80 -7.39
N THR A 29 1.32 -15.06 -7.35
CA THR A 29 2.69 -15.52 -7.59
C THR A 29 3.47 -15.44 -6.29
N ASP A 30 4.07 -16.56 -5.88
CA ASP A 30 5.02 -16.62 -4.77
C ASP A 30 6.35 -15.98 -5.20
N LEU A 31 6.77 -14.91 -4.54
CA LEU A 31 8.08 -14.28 -4.72
C LEU A 31 9.12 -14.89 -3.77
N GLY A 32 8.67 -15.51 -2.67
CA GLY A 32 9.49 -16.19 -1.68
C GLY A 32 10.09 -15.26 -0.62
N SER A 33 11.26 -15.69 -0.14
CA SER A 33 12.12 -15.03 0.83
C SER A 33 13.58 -15.10 0.37
N LEU A 34 14.50 -14.43 1.08
CA LEU A 34 15.94 -14.53 0.89
C LEU A 34 16.54 -15.82 1.50
N GLY A 35 15.71 -16.82 1.84
CA GLY A 35 16.13 -18.10 2.44
C GLY A 35 15.60 -18.31 3.86
N GLY A 36 15.11 -17.26 4.52
CA GLY A 36 14.46 -17.33 5.83
C GLY A 36 12.94 -17.57 5.77
N TYR A 37 12.30 -17.45 6.93
CA TYR A 37 10.88 -17.79 7.14
C TYR A 37 9.90 -16.62 6.89
N VAL A 38 10.42 -15.41 6.62
CA VAL A 38 9.60 -14.24 6.23
C VAL A 38 10.20 -13.55 5.01
N GLY A 39 9.36 -13.30 4.01
CA GLY A 39 9.54 -12.28 2.98
C GLY A 39 8.31 -11.37 2.93
N ILE A 40 8.52 -10.07 2.82
CA ILE A 40 7.46 -9.06 2.71
C ILE A 40 7.80 -8.15 1.54
N ALA A 41 6.93 -8.07 0.53
CA ALA A 41 6.99 -7.02 -0.48
C ALA A 41 6.24 -5.78 0.00
N TYR A 42 6.89 -4.63 -0.01
CA TYR A 42 6.29 -3.36 0.42
C TYR A 42 5.79 -2.53 -0.74
N ASP A 43 6.56 -2.45 -1.82
CA ASP A 43 6.23 -1.57 -2.94
C ASP A 43 6.62 -2.14 -4.31
N ILE A 44 5.95 -1.66 -5.35
CA ILE A 44 6.13 -2.07 -6.75
C ILE A 44 5.99 -0.86 -7.69
N ASN A 45 6.94 -0.67 -8.58
CA ASN A 45 6.85 0.36 -9.62
C ASN A 45 6.26 -0.16 -10.94
N ASP A 46 6.05 0.74 -11.91
CA ASP A 46 5.50 0.40 -13.23
C ASP A 46 6.50 -0.38 -14.12
N ASN A 47 7.78 -0.40 -13.73
CA ASN A 47 8.80 -1.28 -14.33
C ASN A 47 8.74 -2.71 -13.77
N ARG A 48 7.77 -3.03 -12.90
CA ARG A 48 7.58 -4.34 -12.25
C ARG A 48 8.74 -4.72 -11.34
N GLN A 49 9.46 -3.73 -10.82
CA GLN A 49 10.44 -3.94 -9.78
C GLN A 49 9.73 -3.85 -8.43
N VAL A 50 9.85 -4.92 -7.65
CA VAL A 50 9.32 -5.01 -6.29
C VAL A 50 10.45 -4.75 -5.31
N VAL A 51 10.16 -4.05 -4.22
CA VAL A 51 11.07 -3.88 -3.09
C VAL A 51 10.40 -4.33 -1.80
N GLY A 52 11.21 -4.73 -0.83
CA GLY A 52 10.73 -5.20 0.45
C GLY A 52 11.88 -5.64 1.34
N TRP A 53 11.57 -6.47 2.33
CA TRP A 53 12.57 -7.06 3.20
C TRP A 53 12.30 -8.54 3.43
N SER A 54 13.34 -9.28 3.76
CA SER A 54 13.23 -10.70 4.04
C SER A 54 14.33 -11.17 4.97
N PHE A 55 14.01 -12.14 5.81
CA PHE A 55 15.01 -12.89 6.55
C PHE A 55 15.91 -13.67 5.57
N VAL A 56 17.22 -13.51 5.75
CA VAL A 56 18.25 -14.33 5.09
C VAL A 56 18.43 -15.65 5.86
N ASP A 57 18.32 -15.58 7.19
CA ASP A 57 18.31 -16.72 8.13
C ASP A 57 17.38 -16.44 9.34
N SER A 58 17.54 -17.16 10.45
CA SER A 58 16.68 -16.95 11.64
C SER A 58 16.90 -15.62 12.38
N THR A 59 17.96 -14.88 12.05
CA THR A 59 18.52 -13.77 12.86
C THR A 59 18.62 -12.48 12.07
N TYR A 60 18.97 -12.54 10.78
CA TYR A 60 19.23 -11.37 9.96
C TYR A 60 18.17 -11.19 8.89
N TYR A 61 17.64 -9.96 8.76
CA TYR A 61 16.75 -9.57 7.67
C TYR A 61 17.34 -8.40 6.90
N HIS A 62 17.25 -8.46 5.58
CA HIS A 62 17.77 -7.44 4.68
C HIS A 62 16.69 -6.98 3.70
N ALA A 63 16.86 -5.78 3.16
CA ALA A 63 16.08 -5.34 2.02
C ALA A 63 16.37 -6.21 0.79
N PHE A 64 15.35 -6.43 -0.03
CA PHE A 64 15.48 -7.06 -1.33
C PHE A 64 14.88 -6.20 -2.43
N SER A 65 15.34 -6.44 -3.65
CA SER A 65 14.62 -6.12 -4.87
C SER A 65 14.25 -7.41 -5.58
N TYR A 66 13.11 -7.43 -6.25
CA TYR A 66 12.70 -8.55 -7.10
C TYR A 66 12.36 -8.02 -8.48
N ASN A 67 13.04 -8.56 -9.49
CA ASN A 67 12.76 -8.32 -10.90
C ASN A 67 13.09 -9.57 -11.70
N ASN A 68 12.46 -9.75 -12.87
CA ASN A 68 12.77 -10.86 -13.78
C ASN A 68 12.82 -12.24 -13.11
N LYS A 69 11.91 -12.48 -12.14
CA LYS A 69 11.83 -13.72 -11.34
C LYS A 69 13.04 -14.00 -10.44
N LYS A 70 13.81 -12.98 -10.11
CA LYS A 70 14.98 -13.08 -9.25
C LYS A 70 14.87 -12.09 -8.10
N MET A 71 14.90 -12.62 -6.88
CA MET A 71 15.13 -11.84 -5.68
C MET A 71 16.62 -11.55 -5.53
N THR A 72 16.98 -10.30 -5.31
CA THR A 72 18.35 -9.82 -5.14
C THR A 72 18.39 -8.98 -3.87
N GLU A 73 19.25 -9.37 -2.95
CA GLU A 73 19.54 -8.61 -1.74
C GLU A 73 20.09 -7.22 -2.05
N LEU A 74 19.58 -6.20 -1.36
CA LEU A 74 20.07 -4.83 -1.43
C LEU A 74 21.05 -4.62 -0.27
N VAL A 75 22.33 -4.92 -0.51
CA VAL A 75 23.38 -4.71 0.48
C VAL A 75 23.76 -3.22 0.52
N SER A 76 23.61 -2.57 1.67
CA SER A 76 24.22 -1.27 1.93
C SER A 76 25.62 -1.49 2.49
N VAL A 77 26.63 -0.94 1.85
CA VAL A 77 28.01 -0.96 2.36
C VAL A 77 28.08 -0.02 3.57
N GLY A 78 28.21 -0.56 4.79
CA GLY A 78 28.58 0.20 5.99
C GLY A 78 27.48 0.52 7.00
N SER A 79 26.27 -0.02 6.86
CA SER A 79 25.18 0.12 7.85
C SER A 79 24.35 -1.16 7.88
N ASP A 80 24.39 -1.90 8.98
CA ASP A 80 23.55 -3.08 9.17
C ASP A 80 22.08 -2.69 9.17
N VAL A 81 21.31 -3.35 8.31
CA VAL A 81 19.84 -3.28 8.17
C VAL A 81 19.32 -1.96 7.60
N ALA A 82 19.10 -1.98 6.28
CA ALA A 82 18.17 -1.07 5.62
C ALA A 82 16.84 -1.79 5.34
N GLN A 83 15.72 -1.18 5.70
CA GLN A 83 14.43 -1.53 5.10
C GLN A 83 14.16 -0.59 3.95
N ILE A 84 13.74 -1.13 2.81
CA ILE A 84 13.26 -0.35 1.69
C ILE A 84 11.73 -0.46 1.68
N LEU A 85 11.08 0.70 1.72
CA LEU A 85 9.63 0.83 1.94
C LEU A 85 8.89 1.38 0.72
N ALA A 86 9.58 2.13 -0.15
CA ALA A 86 9.00 2.67 -1.38
C ALA A 86 10.01 2.71 -2.54
N ILE A 87 9.52 2.66 -3.77
CA ILE A 87 10.29 2.73 -5.02
C ILE A 87 9.54 3.52 -6.09
N ASN A 88 10.24 4.40 -6.82
CA ASN A 88 9.66 5.13 -7.94
C ASN A 88 9.95 4.46 -9.31
N ASN A 89 9.44 5.04 -10.40
CA ASN A 89 9.62 4.53 -11.77
C ASN A 89 11.03 4.75 -12.34
N TYR A 90 11.91 5.44 -11.63
CA TYR A 90 13.33 5.59 -11.96
C TYR A 90 14.22 4.59 -11.19
N ASN A 91 13.62 3.63 -10.49
CA ASN A 91 14.28 2.63 -9.65
C ASN A 91 15.12 3.26 -8.52
N GLN A 92 14.67 4.42 -8.04
CA GLN A 92 15.12 5.00 -6.78
C GLN A 92 14.23 4.45 -5.68
N ALA A 93 14.84 3.94 -4.63
CA ALA A 93 14.12 3.34 -3.52
C ALA A 93 14.49 4.01 -2.21
N VAL A 94 13.53 4.13 -1.29
CA VAL A 94 13.72 4.84 -0.02
C VAL A 94 13.28 3.99 1.15
N GLY A 95 13.80 4.34 2.32
CA GLY A 95 13.48 3.69 3.57
C GLY A 95 14.35 4.24 4.68
N TRP A 96 14.89 3.36 5.51
CA TRP A 96 15.77 3.74 6.61
C TRP A 96 16.92 2.75 6.77
N ALA A 97 18.04 3.20 7.35
CA ALA A 97 19.20 2.38 7.70
C ALA A 97 19.80 2.81 9.04
N ASN A 98 20.43 1.89 9.78
CA ASN A 98 21.12 2.23 11.03
C ASN A 98 22.45 2.95 10.77
N VAL A 99 22.62 4.16 11.29
CA VAL A 99 23.86 4.94 11.08
C VAL A 99 24.85 4.76 12.24
N GLU A 100 24.35 4.50 13.45
CA GLU A 100 25.11 4.11 14.65
C GLU A 100 24.34 3.03 15.45
N THR A 101 24.91 2.48 16.53
CA THR A 101 24.34 1.32 17.26
C THR A 101 22.96 1.54 17.90
N ALA A 102 22.38 2.74 17.83
CA ALA A 102 21.06 3.06 18.42
C ALA A 102 20.12 3.91 17.54
N TYR A 103 20.55 4.36 16.36
CA TYR A 103 19.81 5.35 15.57
C TYR A 103 19.70 4.98 14.10
N SER A 104 18.55 5.27 13.51
CA SER A 104 18.26 5.04 12.10
C SER A 104 17.95 6.35 11.39
N HIS A 105 18.50 6.50 10.18
CA HIS A 105 18.22 7.65 9.32
C HIS A 105 17.50 7.20 8.06
N ALA A 106 16.72 8.12 7.50
CA ALA A 106 16.10 8.00 6.20
C ALA A 106 17.19 7.91 5.14
N VAL A 107 17.04 6.97 4.20
CA VAL A 107 18.01 6.74 3.14
C VAL A 107 17.37 6.71 1.76
N LEU A 108 18.14 7.14 0.76
CA LEU A 108 17.89 6.93 -0.65
C LEU A 108 18.87 5.90 -1.21
N TYR A 109 18.35 4.84 -1.79
CA TYR A 109 19.09 3.85 -2.55
C TYR A 109 18.88 4.08 -4.06
N GLU A 110 19.96 4.37 -4.77
CA GLU A 110 19.96 4.51 -6.23
C GLU A 110 21.28 3.98 -6.82
N LYS A 111 21.19 3.20 -7.90
CA LYS A 111 22.36 2.71 -8.67
C LYS A 111 23.41 2.01 -7.80
N GLY A 112 22.98 1.23 -6.80
CA GLY A 112 23.88 0.51 -5.92
C GLY A 112 24.52 1.35 -4.81
N LYS A 113 24.09 2.61 -4.65
CA LYS A 113 24.61 3.52 -3.62
C LYS A 113 23.49 3.95 -2.68
N THR A 114 23.78 3.90 -1.38
CA THR A 114 22.95 4.46 -0.32
C THR A 114 23.41 5.88 -0.01
N SER A 115 22.47 6.81 0.12
CA SER A 115 22.70 8.18 0.58
C SER A 115 21.85 8.44 1.82
N ASP A 116 22.49 8.93 2.89
CA ASP A 116 21.82 9.42 4.09
C ASP A 116 21.12 10.75 3.79
N LEU A 117 19.87 10.88 4.19
CA LEU A 117 19.06 12.09 4.01
C LEU A 117 19.12 13.04 5.21
N GLY A 118 19.71 12.61 6.33
CA GLY A 118 19.81 13.35 7.57
C GLY A 118 18.50 13.39 8.37
N THR A 119 18.38 14.38 9.25
CA THR A 119 17.23 14.59 10.15
C THR A 119 16.79 16.06 10.13
N LEU A 120 15.68 16.37 10.81
CA LEU A 120 15.21 17.73 11.11
C LEU A 120 15.94 18.38 12.31
N GLY A 121 17.12 17.86 12.68
CA GLY A 121 17.91 18.35 13.81
C GLY A 121 17.99 17.35 14.98
N GLY A 122 17.08 16.38 15.02
CA GLY A 122 17.11 15.27 15.98
C GLY A 122 18.01 14.12 15.53
N ILE A 123 17.76 12.93 16.09
CA ILE A 123 18.63 11.75 15.98
C ILE A 123 18.09 10.63 15.08
N GLN A 124 16.80 10.64 14.72
CA GLN A 124 16.21 9.60 13.88
C GLN A 124 15.40 10.18 12.73
N SER A 125 15.36 9.45 11.62
CA SER A 125 14.47 9.72 10.50
C SER A 125 14.17 8.44 9.70
N GLN A 126 13.02 8.42 9.02
CA GLN A 126 12.59 7.31 8.17
C GLN A 126 11.87 7.84 6.94
N ALA A 127 12.23 7.36 5.75
CA ALA A 127 11.49 7.66 4.53
C ALA A 127 10.42 6.59 4.27
N PHE A 128 9.20 7.02 3.94
CA PHE A 128 8.05 6.14 3.70
C PHE A 128 7.52 6.21 2.27
N GLY A 129 7.76 7.32 1.56
CA GLY A 129 7.27 7.51 0.20
C GLY A 129 8.24 8.28 -0.69
N ILE A 130 8.21 8.02 -1.99
CA ILE A 130 8.96 8.72 -3.02
C ILE A 130 8.11 8.85 -4.28
N ASN A 131 8.15 9.99 -4.97
CA ASN A 131 7.50 10.17 -6.28
C ASN A 131 8.51 10.16 -7.44
N ASP A 132 8.01 10.25 -8.68
CA ASP A 132 8.85 10.21 -9.89
C ASP A 132 9.68 11.50 -10.09
N ASN A 133 9.37 12.57 -9.35
CA ASN A 133 10.19 13.77 -9.31
C ASN A 133 11.37 13.65 -8.33
N GLY A 134 11.51 12.52 -7.63
CA GLY A 134 12.56 12.30 -6.63
C GLY A 134 12.31 13.04 -5.30
N GLN A 135 11.08 13.52 -5.09
CA GLN A 135 10.66 14.07 -3.79
C GLN A 135 10.39 12.90 -2.84
N ILE A 136 10.93 12.98 -1.62
CA ILE A 136 10.85 11.92 -0.62
C ILE A 136 10.10 12.45 0.59
N VAL A 137 9.22 11.63 1.17
CA VAL A 137 8.46 11.97 2.38
C VAL A 137 8.64 10.91 3.45
N GLY A 138 8.44 11.31 4.70
CA GLY A 138 8.62 10.42 5.82
C GLY A 138 8.39 11.13 7.15
N ALA A 139 9.08 10.64 8.19
CA ALA A 139 9.10 11.24 9.52
C ALA A 139 10.54 11.45 10.00
N SER A 140 10.78 12.51 10.77
CA SER A 140 12.07 12.79 11.38
C SER A 140 11.87 13.45 12.73
N ASP A 141 12.79 13.14 13.64
CA ASP A 141 12.91 13.84 14.90
C ASP A 141 13.48 15.25 14.65
N THR A 142 12.91 16.23 15.32
CA THR A 142 13.32 17.63 15.35
C THR A 142 14.37 17.87 16.44
N ASP A 143 14.91 19.10 16.52
CA ASP A 143 15.81 19.51 17.60
C ASP A 143 15.13 19.65 18.96
N SER A 144 13.79 19.64 19.00
CA SER A 144 12.96 19.59 20.21
C SER A 144 12.48 18.19 20.60
N ASP A 145 13.03 17.14 19.98
CA ASP A 145 12.63 15.72 20.17
C ASP A 145 11.17 15.42 19.78
N GLU A 146 10.54 16.29 18.98
CA GLU A 146 9.23 16.04 18.36
C GLU A 146 9.40 15.26 17.05
N ARG A 147 8.42 14.42 16.69
CA ARG A 147 8.48 13.61 15.47
C ARG A 147 7.56 14.19 14.40
N HIS A 148 8.16 14.79 13.37
CA HIS A 148 7.44 15.51 12.33
C HIS A 148 7.58 14.89 10.95
N ALA A 149 6.52 15.04 10.17
CA ALA A 149 6.49 14.73 8.76
C ALA A 149 7.45 15.64 8.00
N PHE A 150 8.24 15.07 7.09
CA PHE A 150 9.16 15.85 6.26
C PHE A 150 8.86 15.69 4.77
N LEU A 151 9.31 16.69 4.00
CA LEU A 151 9.56 16.62 2.56
C LEU A 151 11.06 16.84 2.32
N PHE A 152 11.71 15.87 1.68
CA PHE A 152 13.09 16.00 1.22
C PHE A 152 13.09 16.27 -0.28
N GLU A 153 13.63 17.42 -0.66
CA GLU A 153 13.71 17.88 -2.04
C GLU A 153 14.95 18.77 -2.22
N ASN A 154 15.60 18.71 -3.38
CA ASN A 154 16.76 19.56 -3.69
C ASN A 154 17.89 19.45 -2.65
N GLY A 155 18.08 18.26 -2.08
CA GLY A 155 19.12 17.98 -1.09
C GLY A 155 18.85 18.55 0.30
N ARG A 156 17.61 18.92 0.62
CA ARG A 156 17.23 19.49 1.92
C ARG A 156 15.97 18.82 2.46
N MET A 157 16.00 18.51 3.75
CA MET A 157 14.82 18.11 4.50
C MET A 157 14.04 19.35 4.97
N LYS A 158 12.74 19.37 4.74
CA LYS A 158 11.82 20.43 5.14
C LYS A 158 10.77 19.83 6.07
N ASP A 159 10.62 20.44 7.24
CA ASP A 159 9.53 20.15 8.17
C ASP A 159 8.18 20.59 7.56
N LEU A 160 7.18 19.71 7.62
CA LEU A 160 5.81 19.98 7.19
C LEU A 160 4.91 20.50 8.33
N GLY A 161 5.37 20.41 9.58
CA GLY A 161 4.64 20.75 10.79
C GLY A 161 3.57 19.72 11.15
N THR A 162 2.59 20.16 11.94
CA THR A 162 1.49 19.32 12.45
C THR A 162 0.13 20.01 12.28
N LEU A 163 -0.95 19.33 12.65
CA LEU A 163 -2.30 19.87 12.81
C LEU A 163 -2.51 20.58 14.16
N GLY A 164 -1.42 20.93 14.85
CA GLY A 164 -1.42 21.68 16.11
C GLY A 164 -0.99 20.86 17.34
N GLY A 165 -0.77 19.55 17.20
CA GLY A 165 -0.09 18.70 18.19
C GLY A 165 1.43 18.64 17.97
N LEU A 166 2.07 17.58 18.50
CA LEU A 166 3.53 17.40 18.49
C LEU A 166 4.00 16.28 17.55
N PHE A 167 3.08 15.71 16.77
CA PHE A 167 3.35 14.55 15.94
C PHE A 167 2.78 14.69 14.53
N SER A 168 3.57 14.28 13.55
CA SER A 168 3.11 14.00 12.20
C SER A 168 4.02 13.00 11.48
N GLU A 169 3.45 12.22 10.56
CA GLU A 169 4.21 11.37 9.64
C GLU A 169 3.58 11.46 8.24
N ALA A 170 4.42 11.55 7.20
CA ALA A 170 3.96 11.50 5.81
C ALA A 170 4.22 10.11 5.21
N TYR A 171 3.16 9.44 4.74
CA TYR A 171 3.24 8.09 4.18
C TYR A 171 3.18 8.05 2.65
N GLY A 172 2.47 8.99 2.03
CA GLY A 172 2.23 9.00 0.58
C GLY A 172 2.50 10.34 -0.06
N ILE A 173 3.00 10.33 -1.30
CA ILE A 173 3.22 11.51 -2.13
C ILE A 173 2.88 11.18 -3.59
N ASN A 174 2.17 12.08 -4.29
CA ASN A 174 1.91 11.93 -5.73
C ASN A 174 2.85 12.80 -6.59
N ASN A 175 2.79 12.68 -7.92
CA ASN A 175 3.66 13.42 -8.84
C ASN A 175 3.32 14.91 -8.95
N ASN A 176 2.21 15.35 -8.35
CA ASN A 176 1.85 16.76 -8.20
C ASN A 176 2.39 17.37 -6.88
N GLY A 177 3.19 16.62 -6.10
CA GLY A 177 3.75 17.08 -4.83
C GLY A 177 2.72 17.18 -3.70
N GLN A 178 1.57 16.53 -3.83
CA GLN A 178 0.59 16.43 -2.75
C GLN A 178 0.99 15.30 -1.81
N ILE A 179 1.01 15.58 -0.52
CA ILE A 179 1.51 14.66 0.51
C ILE A 179 0.37 14.31 1.46
N VAL A 180 0.30 13.05 1.87
CA VAL A 180 -0.70 12.54 2.83
C VAL A 180 -0.04 11.73 3.92
N GLY A 181 -0.71 11.65 5.06
CA GLY A 181 -0.20 10.95 6.23
C GLY A 181 -1.13 11.12 7.41
N VAL A 182 -0.56 11.13 8.60
CA VAL A 182 -1.25 11.33 9.88
C VAL A 182 -0.61 12.48 10.64
N SER A 183 -1.40 13.25 11.37
CA SER A 183 -0.90 14.26 12.29
C SER A 183 -1.80 14.41 13.51
N GLU A 184 -1.18 14.68 14.64
CA GLU A 184 -1.86 15.01 15.88
C GLU A 184 -2.46 16.41 15.81
N THR A 185 -3.74 16.53 16.16
CA THR A 185 -4.46 17.80 16.25
C THR A 185 -4.16 18.49 17.59
N SER A 186 -4.50 19.78 17.70
CA SER A 186 -4.43 20.49 19.00
C SER A 186 -5.27 19.87 20.14
N ALA A 187 -6.19 18.94 19.80
CA ALA A 187 -6.99 18.21 20.78
C ALA A 187 -6.37 16.86 21.19
N GLY A 188 -5.24 16.47 20.59
CA GLY A 188 -4.57 15.18 20.83
C GLY A 188 -5.14 14.01 20.01
N GLU A 189 -5.94 14.29 18.99
CA GLU A 189 -6.50 13.29 18.07
C GLU A 189 -5.55 13.05 16.89
N PHE A 190 -5.53 11.84 16.33
CA PHE A 190 -4.69 11.53 15.17
C PHE A 190 -5.51 11.53 13.90
N HIS A 191 -5.37 12.58 13.08
CA HIS A 191 -6.15 12.74 11.87
C HIS A 191 -5.28 12.63 10.61
N ALA A 192 -5.88 12.06 9.58
CA ALA A 192 -5.34 12.04 8.25
C ALA A 192 -5.22 13.48 7.73
N PHE A 193 -4.13 13.79 7.05
CA PHE A 193 -3.94 15.11 6.44
C PHE A 193 -3.71 15.03 4.94
N LEU A 194 -3.98 16.16 4.28
CA LEU A 194 -3.51 16.51 2.95
C LEU A 194 -2.64 17.77 3.04
N PHE A 195 -1.36 17.65 2.72
CA PHE A 195 -0.44 18.77 2.59
C PHE A 195 -0.33 19.17 1.12
N LYS A 196 -0.70 20.42 0.83
CA LYS A 196 -0.68 20.97 -0.52
C LYS A 196 -0.51 22.49 -0.46
N ASP A 197 0.34 23.02 -1.34
CA ASP A 197 0.63 24.45 -1.45
C ASP A 197 1.19 25.04 -0.15
N GLY A 198 2.00 24.26 0.57
CA GLY A 198 2.60 24.67 1.85
C GLY A 198 1.68 24.61 3.06
N ILE A 199 0.47 24.04 2.92
CA ILE A 199 -0.55 24.02 3.96
C ILE A 199 -0.95 22.57 4.26
N MET A 200 -0.83 22.16 5.52
CA MET A 200 -1.40 20.92 6.05
C MET A 200 -2.89 21.14 6.34
N ARG A 201 -3.75 20.28 5.78
CA ARG A 201 -5.19 20.31 6.00
C ARG A 201 -5.64 18.98 6.58
N ASP A 202 -6.41 19.04 7.65
CA ASP A 202 -7.16 17.90 8.17
C ASP A 202 -8.22 17.46 7.13
N ILE A 203 -8.29 16.16 6.83
CA ILE A 203 -9.30 15.57 5.93
C ILE A 203 -10.41 14.80 6.66
N GLY A 204 -10.40 14.85 8.00
CA GLY A 204 -11.43 14.35 8.90
C GLY A 204 -11.36 12.85 9.17
N THR A 205 -12.44 12.33 9.74
CA THR A 205 -12.62 10.91 10.09
C THR A 205 -13.95 10.39 9.53
N LEU A 206 -14.20 9.08 9.68
CA LEU A 206 -15.51 8.45 9.45
C LEU A 206 -16.49 8.64 10.63
N GLY A 207 -16.15 9.50 11.60
CA GLY A 207 -16.99 9.84 12.74
C GLY A 207 -16.44 9.38 14.09
N GLY A 208 -15.32 8.66 14.12
CA GLY A 208 -14.50 8.42 15.31
C GLY A 208 -13.41 9.48 15.49
N MET A 209 -12.37 9.17 16.27
CA MET A 209 -11.29 10.09 16.67
C MET A 209 -9.98 9.86 15.89
N LEU A 210 -9.94 8.86 15.01
CA LEU A 210 -8.72 8.48 14.31
C LEU A 210 -8.92 8.36 12.79
N SER A 211 -7.95 8.85 12.03
CA SER A 211 -7.78 8.54 10.62
C SER A 211 -6.31 8.62 10.20
N GLU A 212 -5.91 7.78 9.25
CA GLU A 212 -4.58 7.79 8.65
C GLU A 212 -4.68 7.62 7.15
N ALA A 213 -3.97 8.45 6.38
CA ALA A 213 -3.89 8.34 4.92
C ALA A 213 -2.57 7.73 4.46
N TYR A 214 -2.63 6.67 3.67
CA TYR A 214 -1.46 5.93 3.20
C TYR A 214 -1.15 6.10 1.71
N GLY A 215 -2.19 6.21 0.89
CA GLY A 215 -2.06 6.28 -0.56
C GLY A 215 -2.70 7.53 -1.13
N ILE A 216 -2.07 8.12 -2.14
CA ILE A 216 -2.63 9.20 -2.94
C ILE A 216 -2.24 9.00 -4.41
N ASN A 217 -3.19 9.17 -5.34
CA ASN A 217 -2.89 9.14 -6.78
C ASN A 217 -2.83 10.54 -7.40
N ASP A 218 -2.44 10.64 -8.67
CA ASP A 218 -2.26 11.93 -9.37
C ASP A 218 -3.57 12.69 -9.63
N ARG A 219 -4.72 12.06 -9.40
CA ARG A 219 -6.03 12.73 -9.40
C ARG A 219 -6.39 13.33 -8.04
N GLY A 220 -5.55 13.16 -7.03
CA GLY A 220 -5.78 13.63 -5.66
C GLY A 220 -6.82 12.79 -4.92
N GLN A 221 -7.07 11.54 -5.34
CA GLN A 221 -7.85 10.58 -4.55
C GLN A 221 -6.94 10.00 -3.47
N ILE A 222 -7.40 9.99 -2.23
CA ILE A 222 -6.63 9.59 -1.06
C ILE A 222 -7.28 8.35 -0.43
N VAL A 223 -6.49 7.40 0.02
CA VAL A 223 -6.95 6.19 0.69
C VAL A 223 -6.19 5.95 1.99
N GLY A 224 -6.83 5.23 2.89
CA GLY A 224 -6.31 4.95 4.21
C GLY A 224 -7.34 4.19 5.04
N TYR A 225 -7.30 4.38 6.35
CA TYR A 225 -8.34 3.89 7.26
C TYR A 225 -8.76 4.97 8.26
N SER A 226 -9.96 4.84 8.79
CA SER A 226 -10.49 5.74 9.80
C SER A 226 -11.46 5.03 10.72
N GLU A 227 -11.49 5.48 11.96
CA GLU A 227 -12.42 5.03 12.97
C GLU A 227 -13.85 5.49 12.65
N THR A 228 -14.77 4.53 12.70
CA THR A 228 -16.22 4.75 12.61
C THR A 228 -16.79 5.21 13.96
N PRO A 229 -18.05 5.67 14.05
CA PRO A 229 -18.66 6.03 15.33
C PRO A 229 -18.74 4.87 16.35
N SER A 230 -18.63 3.62 15.88
CA SER A 230 -18.58 2.42 16.72
C SER A 230 -17.18 2.03 17.20
N GLY A 231 -16.12 2.71 16.74
CA GLY A 231 -14.73 2.39 17.06
C GLY A 231 -14.06 1.38 16.14
N ALA A 232 -14.77 0.84 15.14
CA ALA A 232 -14.18 -0.06 14.14
C ALA A 232 -13.36 0.73 13.11
N LEU A 233 -12.26 0.16 12.62
CA LEU A 233 -11.37 0.80 11.67
C LEU A 233 -11.77 0.40 10.25
N HIS A 234 -12.27 1.36 9.48
CA HIS A 234 -12.71 1.12 8.12
C HIS A 234 -11.81 1.81 7.11
N ALA A 235 -11.53 1.09 6.03
CA ALA A 235 -10.86 1.64 4.87
C ALA A 235 -11.70 2.78 4.28
N PHE A 236 -11.05 3.84 3.82
CA PHE A 236 -11.74 4.95 3.18
C PHE A 236 -11.17 5.29 1.80
N LEU A 237 -12.02 5.94 1.01
CA LEU A 237 -11.66 6.72 -0.17
C LEU A 237 -12.08 8.18 0.06
N PHE A 238 -11.13 9.10 0.06
CA PHE A 238 -11.37 10.53 0.10
C PHE A 238 -11.25 11.12 -1.31
N GLU A 239 -12.34 11.69 -1.81
CA GLU A 239 -12.42 12.31 -3.12
C GLU A 239 -13.40 13.48 -3.07
N LYS A 240 -13.11 14.58 -3.79
CA LYS A 240 -13.99 15.76 -3.88
C LYS A 240 -14.36 16.33 -2.50
N GLY A 241 -13.41 16.31 -1.57
CA GLY A 241 -13.59 16.87 -0.22
C GLY A 241 -14.44 16.02 0.72
N LYS A 242 -14.66 14.73 0.42
CA LYS A 242 -15.47 13.84 1.25
C LYS A 242 -14.77 12.52 1.48
N MET A 243 -14.72 12.08 2.73
CA MET A 243 -14.31 10.74 3.12
C MET A 243 -15.48 9.78 2.94
N LYS A 244 -15.26 8.71 2.19
CA LYS A 244 -16.24 7.64 1.96
C LYS A 244 -15.70 6.34 2.54
N ASP A 245 -16.47 5.73 3.43
CA ASP A 245 -16.26 4.35 3.88
C ASP A 245 -16.40 3.38 2.69
N ILE A 246 -15.39 2.52 2.48
CA ILE A 246 -15.41 1.50 1.42
C ILE A 246 -15.70 0.08 1.93
N GLY A 247 -16.03 -0.06 3.21
CA GLY A 247 -16.52 -1.28 3.84
C GLY A 247 -15.43 -2.31 4.16
N THR A 248 -15.85 -3.53 4.49
CA THR A 248 -14.99 -4.66 4.86
C THR A 248 -15.32 -5.90 4.02
N LEU A 249 -14.52 -6.97 4.16
CA LEU A 249 -14.83 -8.31 3.65
C LEU A 249 -15.82 -9.10 4.56
N GLY A 250 -16.58 -8.38 5.39
CA GLY A 250 -17.59 -8.93 6.30
C GLY A 250 -17.14 -9.06 7.75
N GLY A 251 -15.88 -8.77 8.06
CA GLY A 251 -15.35 -8.61 9.43
C GLY A 251 -15.47 -7.18 9.95
N ALA A 252 -14.77 -6.87 11.04
CA ALA A 252 -14.86 -5.56 11.70
C ALA A 252 -13.96 -4.53 11.04
N ASP A 253 -12.72 -4.91 10.69
CA ASP A 253 -11.71 -3.94 10.26
C ASP A 253 -11.29 -4.06 8.79
N SER A 254 -10.86 -2.93 8.21
CA SER A 254 -10.28 -2.83 6.87
C SER A 254 -9.31 -1.67 6.72
N TYR A 255 -8.33 -1.85 5.85
CA TYR A 255 -7.21 -0.92 5.66
C TYR A 255 -6.90 -0.80 4.18
N ALA A 256 -7.16 0.37 3.58
CA ALA A 256 -6.68 0.67 2.22
C ALA A 256 -5.24 1.21 2.30
N ARG A 257 -4.32 0.53 1.61
CA ARG A 257 -2.88 0.80 1.69
C ARG A 257 -2.35 1.56 0.49
N ALA A 258 -2.91 1.32 -0.69
CA ALA A 258 -2.44 1.93 -1.92
C ALA A 258 -3.57 2.15 -2.92
N ILE A 259 -3.38 3.14 -3.80
CA ILE A 259 -4.29 3.48 -4.89
C ILE A 259 -3.49 3.84 -6.13
N ASN A 260 -3.85 3.28 -7.30
CA ASN A 260 -3.19 3.64 -8.56
C ASN A 260 -3.90 4.77 -9.31
N ASN A 261 -3.31 5.23 -10.41
CA ASN A 261 -3.88 6.30 -11.24
C ASN A 261 -5.13 5.88 -12.03
N SER A 262 -5.54 4.61 -12.01
CA SER A 262 -6.85 4.17 -12.51
C SER A 262 -7.92 4.22 -11.41
N GLY A 263 -7.53 4.34 -10.14
CA GLY A 263 -8.44 4.36 -8.99
C GLY A 263 -8.72 2.98 -8.41
N LEU A 264 -7.91 1.98 -8.78
CA LEU A 264 -7.89 0.69 -8.13
C LEU A 264 -7.23 0.83 -6.76
N ILE A 265 -7.88 0.31 -5.72
CA ILE A 265 -7.43 0.43 -4.33
C ILE A 265 -7.06 -0.95 -3.82
N ALA A 266 -5.85 -1.12 -3.32
CA ALA A 266 -5.38 -2.36 -2.71
C ALA A 266 -5.21 -2.18 -1.19
N GLY A 267 -5.48 -3.25 -0.46
CA GLY A 267 -5.42 -3.22 1.00
C GLY A 267 -5.66 -4.59 1.61
N TYR A 268 -6.07 -4.61 2.87
CA TYR A 268 -6.46 -5.83 3.56
C TYR A 268 -7.65 -5.59 4.49
N SER A 269 -8.46 -6.62 4.68
CA SER A 269 -9.67 -6.53 5.49
C SER A 269 -9.96 -7.85 6.19
N GLU A 270 -10.57 -7.76 7.36
CA GLU A 270 -11.12 -8.91 8.03
C GLU A 270 -12.31 -9.48 7.27
N THR A 271 -12.28 -10.78 7.09
CA THR A 271 -13.38 -11.60 6.58
C THR A 271 -14.42 -11.85 7.66
N SER A 272 -15.60 -12.35 7.29
CA SER A 272 -16.63 -12.78 8.24
C SER A 272 -16.18 -13.89 9.21
N SER A 273 -15.09 -14.60 8.90
CA SER A 273 -14.47 -15.59 9.78
C SER A 273 -13.41 -15.01 10.72
N GLY A 274 -13.13 -13.71 10.66
CA GLY A 274 -12.15 -13.03 11.51
C GLY A 274 -10.69 -13.16 11.07
N VAL A 275 -10.42 -13.73 9.88
CA VAL A 275 -9.07 -13.74 9.29
C VAL A 275 -8.90 -12.56 8.34
N THR A 276 -7.67 -12.05 8.23
CA THR A 276 -7.33 -10.92 7.36
C THR A 276 -6.93 -11.40 5.97
N HIS A 277 -7.62 -10.92 4.94
CA HIS A 277 -7.27 -11.16 3.54
C HIS A 277 -6.94 -9.86 2.81
N ALA A 278 -6.05 -9.95 1.82
CA ALA A 278 -5.80 -8.91 0.86
C ALA A 278 -7.07 -8.67 0.02
N PHE A 279 -7.34 -7.41 -0.33
CA PHE A 279 -8.45 -7.06 -1.22
C PHE A 279 -8.00 -6.13 -2.33
N ILE A 280 -8.79 -6.13 -3.40
CA ILE A 280 -8.84 -5.07 -4.42
C ILE A 280 -10.22 -4.44 -4.39
N TYR A 281 -10.30 -3.12 -4.38
CA TYR A 281 -11.55 -2.37 -4.47
C TYR A 281 -11.60 -1.61 -5.78
N ASN A 282 -12.68 -1.84 -6.53
CA ASN A 282 -12.94 -1.25 -7.83
C ASN A 282 -14.45 -1.09 -8.02
N ASN A 283 -14.88 0.04 -8.61
CA ASN A 283 -16.30 0.28 -8.93
C ASN A 283 -17.27 0.01 -7.77
N ALA A 284 -16.90 0.42 -6.57
CA ALA A 284 -17.69 0.22 -5.34
C ALA A 284 -17.83 -1.24 -4.87
N VAL A 285 -16.98 -2.14 -5.35
CA VAL A 285 -16.93 -3.54 -4.92
C VAL A 285 -15.57 -3.83 -4.31
N MET A 286 -15.56 -4.36 -3.09
CA MET A 286 -14.38 -4.95 -2.46
C MET A 286 -14.33 -6.44 -2.79
N THR A 287 -13.26 -6.86 -3.47
CA THR A 287 -13.05 -8.24 -3.90
C THR A 287 -11.87 -8.83 -3.12
N ASP A 288 -12.11 -9.98 -2.49
CA ASP A 288 -11.07 -10.78 -1.83
C ASP A 288 -10.07 -11.32 -2.85
N LEU A 289 -8.78 -11.07 -2.63
CA LEU A 289 -7.67 -11.56 -3.47
C LEU A 289 -7.16 -12.95 -3.05
N GLY A 290 -7.65 -13.48 -1.94
CA GLY A 290 -7.28 -14.77 -1.38
C GLY A 290 -5.86 -14.82 -0.81
N THR A 291 -5.41 -16.03 -0.54
CA THR A 291 -4.14 -16.33 0.10
C THR A 291 -3.31 -17.29 -0.76
N LEU A 292 -1.99 -17.21 -0.63
CA LEU A 292 -1.07 -18.18 -1.22
C LEU A 292 -1.42 -19.58 -0.68
N PHE A 293 -1.60 -20.56 -1.57
CA PHE A 293 -1.99 -21.94 -1.23
C PHE A 293 -3.29 -22.09 -0.42
N GLY A 294 -4.12 -21.05 -0.30
CA GLY A 294 -5.36 -21.11 0.49
C GLY A 294 -5.14 -21.20 2.00
N VAL A 295 -3.97 -20.78 2.52
CA VAL A 295 -3.73 -20.68 3.97
C VAL A 295 -4.35 -19.41 4.57
N ARG A 296 -3.98 -19.01 5.79
CA ARG A 296 -4.85 -18.24 6.69
C ARG A 296 -4.94 -16.75 6.35
N GLU A 297 -3.81 -16.08 6.11
CA GLU A 297 -3.79 -14.62 6.00
C GLU A 297 -3.04 -14.12 4.78
N SER A 298 -3.47 -12.96 4.28
CA SER A 298 -2.73 -12.19 3.28
C SER A 298 -2.95 -10.69 3.47
N ARG A 299 -1.98 -9.88 3.05
CA ARG A 299 -2.11 -8.42 3.02
C ARG A 299 -1.47 -7.85 1.76
N ALA A 300 -2.19 -6.94 1.11
CA ALA A 300 -1.64 -6.12 0.02
C ALA A 300 -1.16 -4.77 0.56
N PHE A 301 0.01 -4.32 0.10
CA PHE A 301 0.65 -3.08 0.53
C PHE A 301 0.81 -2.05 -0.58
N ALA A 302 1.00 -2.49 -1.83
CA ALA A 302 1.18 -1.58 -2.96
C ALA A 302 0.50 -2.09 -4.23
N ILE A 303 0.19 -1.16 -5.13
CA ILE A 303 -0.39 -1.42 -6.45
C ILE A 303 0.23 -0.46 -7.47
N ASN A 304 0.71 -0.97 -8.61
CA ASN A 304 1.22 -0.14 -9.70
C ASN A 304 0.11 0.24 -10.71
N ASN A 305 0.42 1.07 -11.71
CA ASN A 305 -0.53 1.51 -12.73
C ASN A 305 -0.89 0.42 -13.75
N LEU A 306 -0.17 -0.71 -13.76
CA LEU A 306 -0.56 -1.92 -14.48
C LEU A 306 -1.59 -2.76 -13.71
N GLY A 307 -1.94 -2.35 -12.48
CA GLY A 307 -2.87 -3.06 -11.62
C GLY A 307 -2.27 -4.28 -10.93
N GLN A 308 -0.94 -4.45 -10.95
CA GLN A 308 -0.24 -5.50 -10.22
C GLN A 308 -0.08 -5.08 -8.76
N ILE A 309 -0.35 -6.00 -7.85
CA ILE A 309 -0.41 -5.75 -6.41
C ILE A 309 0.67 -6.59 -5.73
N VAL A 310 1.35 -6.06 -4.72
CA VAL A 310 2.31 -6.80 -3.91
C VAL A 310 2.02 -6.71 -2.43
N GLY A 311 2.55 -7.68 -1.70
CA GLY A 311 2.40 -7.76 -0.26
C GLY A 311 2.97 -9.06 0.28
N TRP A 312 2.26 -9.67 1.23
CA TRP A 312 2.63 -10.96 1.78
C TRP A 312 1.41 -11.86 1.98
N SER A 313 1.68 -13.15 2.03
CA SER A 313 0.72 -14.17 2.42
C SER A 313 1.41 -15.14 3.36
N ASP A 314 0.64 -15.73 4.29
CA ASP A 314 1.09 -16.95 4.95
C ASP A 314 1.44 -17.98 3.87
N PHE A 315 2.51 -18.73 4.12
CA PHE A 315 3.02 -19.81 3.29
C PHE A 315 2.57 -21.17 3.81
N ASP A 316 2.52 -21.32 5.13
CA ASP A 316 2.11 -22.54 5.81
C ASP A 316 1.31 -22.27 7.09
N ILE A 317 0.87 -23.35 7.75
CA ILE A 317 0.13 -23.28 9.01
C ILE A 317 1.02 -22.96 10.23
N ALA A 318 2.34 -23.00 10.07
CA ALA A 318 3.30 -22.65 11.12
C ALA A 318 3.55 -21.14 11.20
N GLY A 319 2.96 -20.36 10.28
CA GLY A 319 3.04 -18.90 10.26
C GLY A 319 4.22 -18.36 9.48
N TRP A 320 4.84 -19.17 8.62
CA TRP A 320 5.83 -18.66 7.66
C TRP A 320 5.14 -17.74 6.67
N ARG A 321 5.83 -16.71 6.20
CA ARG A 321 5.25 -15.69 5.30
C ARG A 321 6.14 -15.51 4.09
N HIS A 322 5.54 -15.50 2.92
CA HIS A 322 6.25 -15.20 1.69
C HIS A 322 5.79 -13.87 1.11
N ALA A 323 6.72 -13.19 0.45
CA ALA A 323 6.38 -12.06 -0.39
C ALA A 323 5.57 -12.60 -1.57
N VAL A 324 4.48 -11.93 -1.92
CA VAL A 324 3.60 -12.36 -3.01
C VAL A 324 3.26 -11.21 -3.93
N GLN A 325 2.90 -11.56 -5.16
CA GLN A 325 2.36 -10.64 -6.15
C GLN A 325 1.02 -11.17 -6.66
N TRP A 326 0.00 -10.33 -6.67
CA TRP A 326 -1.26 -10.59 -7.36
C TRP A 326 -1.22 -9.88 -8.72
N ASP A 327 -1.27 -10.66 -9.80
CA ASP A 327 -1.33 -10.16 -11.18
C ASP A 327 -2.76 -10.24 -11.71
N PRO A 328 -3.29 -9.18 -12.36
CA PRO A 328 -4.58 -9.27 -13.01
C PRO A 328 -4.53 -10.34 -14.11
N TYR A 329 -5.58 -11.15 -14.25
CA TYR A 329 -5.68 -12.03 -15.42
C TYR A 329 -5.75 -11.16 -16.67
N THR A 330 -4.68 -11.16 -17.46
CA THR A 330 -4.78 -10.73 -18.85
C THR A 330 -5.70 -11.75 -19.52
N LEU A 331 -6.92 -11.34 -19.89
CA LEU A 331 -7.69 -12.06 -20.88
C LEU A 331 -6.76 -12.20 -22.08
N LEU A 332 -6.27 -13.42 -22.32
CA LEU A 332 -5.72 -13.77 -23.62
C LEU A 332 -6.83 -13.45 -24.61
N SER A 333 -6.66 -12.37 -25.36
CA SER A 333 -7.48 -12.11 -26.52
C SER A 333 -7.27 -13.30 -27.44
N PHE A 334 -8.16 -14.29 -27.39
CA PHE A 334 -8.31 -15.26 -28.46
C PHE A 334 -8.86 -14.49 -29.66
N VAL A 335 -7.95 -13.89 -30.40
CA VAL A 335 -8.11 -13.28 -31.73
C VAL A 335 -6.92 -13.88 -32.50
N ARG A 336 -7.06 -14.83 -33.41
CA ARG A 336 -8.18 -15.28 -34.26
C ARG A 336 -8.17 -16.81 -34.38
#